data_AF-A0A6M0AF58-F1
#
_entry.id   AF-A0A6M0AF58-F1
#
_cell.length_a   1.000
_cell.length_b   1.000
_cell.length_c   1.000
_cell.angle_alpha   90.00
_cell.angle_beta   90.00
_cell.angle_gamma   90.00
#
_symmetry.space_group_name_H-M   'P 1'
#
loop_
_entity.id
_entity.type
_entity.pdbx_description
1 polymer ?
#
loop_
_entity_poly.entity_id
_entity_poly.type
_entity_poly.pdbx_seq_one_letter_code
_entity_poly.pdbx_strand_id
1 'polypeptide(L)' 'VTNLSWSHDGTALAVASEDATVAIWNLNLDDLLDKSCHWLRNYLQNNPEVRESDRQLCQLITNSHMK' A
#
# COMPACT_ATOMS: atom_id res chain seq x y z
N VAL A 1 -20.94 9.84 0.85
CA VAL A 1 -19.83 10.20 1.77
C VAL A 1 -20.27 11.46 2.49
N THR A 2 -20.37 11.40 3.81
CA THR A 2 -20.90 12.50 4.65
C THR A 2 -19.80 13.29 5.34
N ASN A 3 -18.65 12.67 5.63
CA ASN A 3 -17.53 13.34 6.28
C ASN A 3 -16.19 12.66 5.92
N LEU A 4 -15.11 13.43 6.04
CA LEU A 4 -13.73 13.01 5.82
C LEU A 4 -12.86 13.59 6.93
N SER A 5 -11.98 12.78 7.51
CA SER A 5 -11.04 13.23 8.54
C SER A 5 -9.72 12.50 8.42
N TRP A 6 -8.63 13.27 8.42
CA TRP A 6 -7.28 12.74 8.48
C TRP A 6 -6.86 12.49 9.92
N SER A 7 -6.09 11.43 10.15
CA SER A 7 -5.32 11.29 11.39
C SER A 7 -4.31 12.43 11.51
N HIS A 8 -3.93 12.78 12.74
CA HIS A 8 -3.03 13.90 13.00
C HIS A 8 -1.65 13.74 12.34
N ASP A 9 -1.18 12.49 12.22
CA ASP A 9 0.08 12.12 11.57
C ASP A 9 -0.05 11.92 10.05
N GLY A 10 -1.27 12.04 9.49
CA GLY A 10 -1.53 11.87 8.06
C GLY A 10 -1.47 10.43 7.54
N THR A 11 -1.32 9.43 8.41
CA THR A 11 -1.16 8.02 8.00
C THR A 11 -2.49 7.28 7.81
N ALA A 12 -3.62 7.89 8.16
CA ALA A 12 -4.94 7.30 7.96
C ALA A 12 -6.00 8.32 7.56
N LEU A 13 -6.97 7.86 6.78
CA LEU A 13 -8.15 8.63 6.38
C LEU A 13 -9.43 7.92 6.82
N ALA A 14 -10.23 8.59 7.64
CA ALA A 14 -11.57 8.16 7.99
C ALA A 14 -12.58 8.73 6.98
N VAL A 15 -13.42 7.87 6.43
CA VAL A 15 -14.49 8.21 5.48
C VAL A 15 -15.82 7.75 6.06
N ALA A 16 -16.68 8.70 6.41
CA ALA A 16 -18.04 8.41 6.84
C ALA A 16 -18.99 8.36 5.63
N SER A 17 -19.90 7.40 5.65
CA SER A 17 -20.89 7.17 4.60
C SER A 17 -22.31 7.42 5.10
N GLU A 18 -23.26 7.57 4.16
CA GLU A 18 -24.69 7.74 4.46
C GLU A 18 -25.33 6.44 4.96
N ASP A 19 -24.73 5.30 4.62
CA ASP A 19 -25.15 3.96 5.06
C ASP A 19 -24.80 3.65 6.54
N ALA A 20 -24.49 4.68 7.33
CA ALA A 20 -24.06 4.60 8.71
C ALA A 20 -22.76 3.80 8.95
N THR A 21 -21.92 3.62 7.92
CA THR A 21 -20.59 3.02 8.07
C THR A 21 -19.47 4.07 8.05
N VAL A 22 -18.34 3.70 8.65
CA VAL A 22 -17.08 4.45 8.56
C VAL A 22 -16.01 3.51 8.06
N ALA A 23 -15.40 3.85 6.93
CA ALA A 23 -14.21 3.18 6.43
C ALA A 23 -12.96 3.90 6.94
N ILE A 24 -12.01 3.14 7.48
CA ILE A 24 -10.68 3.64 7.83
C ILE A 24 -9.68 3.12 6.81
N TRP A 25 -9.07 4.05 6.08
CA TRP A 25 -8.03 3.75 5.10
C TRP A 25 -6.67 3.92 5.78
N ASN A 26 -5.89 2.84 5.85
CA ASN A 26 -4.49 2.93 6.23
C ASN A 26 -3.68 3.40 5.02
N LEU A 27 -3.10 4.60 5.13
CA LEU A 27 -2.30 5.28 4.14
C LEU A 27 -0.85 5.45 4.60
N ASN A 28 -0.43 4.69 5.61
CA ASN A 28 0.98 4.58 5.97
C ASN A 28 1.76 4.05 4.76
N LEU A 29 2.75 4.82 4.31
CA LEU A 29 3.49 4.53 3.08
C LEU A 29 4.19 3.17 3.14
N ASP A 30 4.79 2.83 4.28
CA ASP A 30 5.53 1.59 4.44
C ASP A 30 4.59 0.38 4.35
N ASP A 31 3.44 0.43 5.02
CA ASP A 31 2.42 -0.61 4.93
C ASP A 31 1.87 -0.75 3.51
N LEU A 32 1.70 0.36 2.79
CA LEU A 32 1.25 0.35 1.40
C LEU A 32 2.31 -0.26 0.48
N LEU A 33 3.58 0.08 0.67
CA LEU A 33 4.69 -0.49 -0.09
C LEU A 33 4.80 -2.00 0.13
N ASP A 34 4.73 -2.47 1.36
CA ASP A 34 4.73 -3.91 1.66
C ASP A 34 3.56 -4.65 0.99
N LYS A 35 2.32 -4.14 1.16
CA LYS A 35 1.13 -4.72 0.52
C LYS A 35 1.25 -4.75 -1.01
N SER A 36 1.73 -3.64 -1.59
CA SER A 36 1.91 -3.54 -3.04
C SER A 36 2.94 -4.54 -3.54
N CYS A 37 4.01 -4.76 -2.78
CA CYS A 37 5.05 -5.71 -3.15
C CYS A 37 4.61 -7.16 -3.02
N HIS A 38 3.84 -7.49 -1.99
CA HIS A 38 3.19 -8.79 -1.89
C HIS A 38 2.27 -9.06 -3.09
N TRP A 39 1.50 -8.05 -3.54
CA TRP A 39 0.61 -8.18 -4.70
C TRP A 39 1.38 -8.30 -6.02
N LEU A 40 2.39 -7.45 -6.23
CA LEU A 40 3.17 -7.37 -7.48
C LEU A 40 4.14 -8.54 -7.67
N ARG A 41 4.49 -9.29 -6.62
CA ARG A 41 5.55 -10.31 -6.66
C ARG A 41 5.44 -11.25 -7.86
N ASN A 42 4.25 -11.81 -8.09
CA ASN A 42 4.04 -12.77 -9.18
C ASN A 42 4.16 -12.09 -10.56
N TYR A 43 3.60 -10.90 -10.71
CA TYR A 43 3.65 -10.13 -11.95
C TYR A 43 5.10 -9.81 -12.34
N LEU A 44 5.89 -9.30 -11.39
CA LEU A 44 7.31 -8.97 -11.62
C LEU A 44 8.15 -10.20 -11.97
N GLN A 45 7.83 -11.38 -11.44
CA GLN A 45 8.60 -12.61 -11.66
C GLN A 45 8.24 -13.31 -12.97
N ASN A 46 6.98 -13.25 -13.40
CA ASN A 46 6.48 -14.12 -14.47
C ASN A 46 6.08 -13.39 -15.75
N ASN A 47 5.86 -12.07 -15.72
CA ASN A 47 5.52 -11.33 -16.92
C ASN A 47 6.77 -11.16 -17.83
N PRO A 48 6.74 -11.61 -19.09
CA PRO A 48 7.86 -11.43 -20.03
C PRO A 48 8.08 -9.98 -20.46
N GLU A 49 7.08 -9.10 -20.32
CA GLU A 49 7.17 -7.68 -20.71
C GLU A 49 7.88 -6.82 -19.66
N VAL A 50 8.06 -7.34 -18.44
CA VAL A 50 8.75 -6.63 -17.36
C VAL A 50 10.25 -6.58 -17.67
N ARG A 51 10.82 -5.38 -17.59
CA ARG A 51 12.27 -5.18 -17.74
C ARG A 51 13.02 -5.92 -16.64
N GLU A 52 14.19 -6.46 -16.97
CA GLU A 52 14.98 -7.25 -16.02
C GLU A 52 15.35 -6.47 -14.76
N SER A 53 15.64 -5.16 -14.88
CA SER A 53 15.89 -4.27 -13.74
C SER A 53 14.73 -4.19 -12.76
N ASP A 54 13.50 -4.27 -13.26
CA ASP A 54 12.29 -4.01 -12.48
C ASP A 54 11.85 -5.26 -11.71
N ARG A 55 12.37 -6.44 -12.05
CA ARG A 55 12.09 -7.70 -11.35
C ARG A 55 12.51 -7.68 -9.88
N GLN A 56 13.42 -6.77 -9.50
CA GLN A 56 13.98 -6.66 -8.15
C GLN A 56 13.36 -5.54 -7.30
N LEU A 57 12.42 -4.73 -7.81
CA LEU A 57 11.88 -3.54 -7.11
C LEU A 57 11.40 -3.83 -5.67
N CYS A 58 10.84 -5.01 -5.43
CA CYS A 58 10.30 -5.41 -4.13
C CYS A 58 11.29 -6.13 -3.19
N GLN A 59 12.52 -6.37 -3.63
CA GLN A 59 13.55 -7.01 -2.79
C GLN A 59 14.22 -6.02 -1.83
N LEU A 60 14.12 -4.72 -2.10
CA LEU A 60 14.70 -3.67 -1.25
C LEU A 60 13.84 -3.35 -0.03
N ILE A 61 12.52 -3.52 -0.14
CA ILE A 61 11.54 -3.18 0.92
C ILE A 61 11.58 -4.21 2.06
N THR A 62 11.86 -5.48 1.79
CA THR A 62 12.04 -6.49 2.84
C THR A 62 13.27 -6.24 3.73
N ASN A 63 14.28 -5.52 3.24
CA ASN A 63 15.50 -5.21 4.02
C ASN A 63 15.34 -4.00 4.95
N SER A 64 14.35 -3.13 4.73
CA SER A 64 14.07 -1.98 5.61
C SER A 64 13.27 -2.34 6.86
N HIS A 65 12.52 -3.45 6.85
CA HIS A 65 11.71 -3.92 7.99
C HIS A 65 12.45 -4.90 8.93
N MET A 66 13.73 -5.18 8.66
CA MET A 66 14.63 -5.98 9.53
C MET A 66 15.64 -5.10 10.31
N LYS A 67 15.39 -3.80 10.46
CA LYS A 67 16.12 -2.90 11.37
C LYS A 67 15.22 -2.41 12.48
#